data_AF-E9CJY9-F1
#
_entry.id   AF-E9CJY9-F1
#
_cell.length_a   1.000
_cell.length_b   1.000
_cell.length_c   1.000
_cell.angle_alpha   90.00
_cell.angle_beta   90.00
_cell.angle_gamma   90.00
#
_symmetry.space_group_name_H-M   'P 1'
#
loop_
_entity.id
_entity.type
_entity.pdbx_description
1 polymer ?
#
loop_
_entity_poly.entity_id
_entity_poly.type
_entity_poly.pdbx_seq_one_letter_code
_entity_poly.pdbx_strand_id
1 'polypeptide(L)'
;MDETPLADETAEALVLRLATAKAQALASAYPDHLIIGCDQVCVIDGKITGKPHSAENACTQLRQASGQIITFYTGLALYNSRSRHLQVLCEPFQVHFRTLSEAEISAYVSLEQPLNCAGSFKSEGLGIALFDRLEGRDPNALVGLPLIALLAMLRAEGVNPLG
;
A
#
# COMPACT_ATOMS: atom_id res chain seq x y z
N MET A 1 5.99 -17.22 -0.84
CA MET A 1 5.00 -16.94 -1.91
C MET A 1 5.68 -16.04 -2.92
N ASP A 2 5.39 -16.20 -4.20
CA ASP A 2 5.93 -15.32 -5.25
C ASP A 2 5.07 -14.05 -5.36
N GLU A 3 5.71 -12.89 -5.19
CA GLU A 3 5.08 -11.56 -5.26
C GLU A 3 5.23 -10.91 -6.63
N THR A 4 5.86 -11.60 -7.60
CA THR A 4 6.07 -11.08 -8.95
C THR A 4 4.71 -10.85 -9.64
N PRO A 5 4.51 -9.68 -10.31
CA PRO A 5 3.31 -9.44 -11.10
C PRO A 5 3.18 -10.45 -12.25
N LEU A 6 1.95 -10.88 -12.52
CA LEU A 6 1.65 -11.69 -13.70
C LEU A 6 1.62 -10.80 -14.96
N ALA A 7 1.69 -11.42 -16.13
CA ALA A 7 1.55 -10.70 -17.40
C ALA A 7 0.19 -9.96 -17.45
N ASP A 8 0.23 -8.67 -17.80
CA ASP A 8 -0.93 -7.77 -17.90
C ASP A 8 -1.74 -7.62 -16.60
N GLU A 9 -1.16 -7.98 -15.45
CA GLU A 9 -1.81 -7.82 -14.16
C GLU A 9 -1.85 -6.35 -13.74
N THR A 10 -3.06 -5.83 -13.55
CA THR A 10 -3.26 -4.48 -13.03
C THR A 10 -2.77 -4.37 -11.59
N ALA A 11 -2.44 -3.16 -11.14
CA ALA A 11 -2.05 -2.90 -9.75
C ALA A 11 -3.11 -3.38 -8.75
N GLU A 12 -4.39 -3.14 -9.04
CA GLU A 12 -5.53 -3.60 -8.23
C GLU A 12 -5.61 -5.13 -8.19
N ALA A 13 -5.50 -5.80 -9.33
CA ALA A 13 -5.54 -7.26 -9.40
C ALA A 13 -4.37 -7.90 -8.63
N LEU A 14 -3.16 -7.32 -8.75
CA LEU A 14 -1.97 -7.77 -8.04
C LEU A 14 -2.17 -7.74 -6.53
N VAL A 15 -2.56 -6.58 -5.97
CA VAL A 15 -2.68 -6.46 -4.51
C VAL A 15 -3.81 -7.33 -3.95
N LEU A 16 -4.91 -7.49 -4.70
CA LEU A 16 -5.99 -8.40 -4.32
C LEU A 16 -5.52 -9.87 -4.29
N ARG A 17 -4.79 -10.30 -5.32
CA ARG A 17 -4.22 -11.65 -5.40
C ARG A 17 -3.25 -11.89 -4.25
N LEU A 18 -2.31 -10.98 -4.01
CA LEU A 18 -1.28 -11.12 -2.98
C LEU A 18 -1.89 -11.10 -1.57
N ALA A 19 -2.82 -10.18 -1.29
CA ALA A 19 -3.53 -10.14 0.00
C ALA A 19 -4.29 -11.45 0.26
N THR A 20 -5.02 -11.94 -0.74
CA THR A 20 -5.76 -13.22 -0.65
C THR A 20 -4.82 -14.39 -0.36
N ALA A 21 -3.75 -14.50 -1.14
CA ALA A 21 -2.81 -15.60 -1.03
C ALA A 21 -2.05 -15.57 0.31
N LYS A 22 -1.72 -14.38 0.84
CA LYS A 22 -1.16 -14.21 2.19
C LYS A 22 -2.09 -14.73 3.29
N ALA A 23 -3.38 -14.38 3.23
CA ALA A 23 -4.35 -14.85 4.20
C ALA A 23 -4.56 -16.37 4.14
N GLN A 24 -4.70 -16.92 2.93
CA GLN A 24 -4.97 -18.35 2.74
C GLN A 24 -3.75 -19.24 3.02
N ALA A 25 -2.52 -18.75 2.85
CA ALA A 25 -1.31 -19.50 3.13
C ALA A 25 -1.20 -19.98 4.59
N LEU A 26 -1.88 -19.29 5.52
CA LEU A 26 -1.90 -19.61 6.94
C LEU A 26 -3.10 -20.50 7.35
N ALA A 27 -4.02 -20.80 6.43
CA ALA A 27 -5.27 -21.49 6.73
C ALA A 27 -5.09 -22.87 7.38
N SER A 28 -4.08 -23.63 6.98
CA SER A 28 -3.79 -24.96 7.53
C SER A 28 -3.21 -24.88 8.95
N ALA A 29 -2.41 -23.86 9.23
CA ALA A 29 -1.81 -23.63 10.55
C ALA A 29 -2.81 -23.03 11.55
N TYR A 30 -3.81 -22.28 11.06
CA TYR A 30 -4.82 -21.60 11.86
C TYR A 30 -6.23 -21.94 11.37
N PRO A 31 -6.75 -23.17 11.60
CA PRO A 31 -7.97 -23.68 10.98
C PRO A 31 -9.30 -23.12 11.54
N ASP A 32 -9.26 -22.38 12.65
CA ASP A 32 -10.44 -21.75 13.27
C ASP A 32 -10.16 -20.30 13.66
N HIS A 33 -9.74 -19.49 12.68
CA HIS A 33 -9.31 -18.11 12.90
C HIS A 33 -9.85 -17.19 11.78
N LEU A 34 -9.90 -15.90 12.09
CA LEU A 34 -9.94 -14.85 11.08
C LEU A 34 -8.51 -14.43 10.76
N ILE A 35 -8.11 -14.56 9.49
CA ILE A 35 -6.75 -14.32 9.04
C ILE A 35 -6.76 -13.12 8.10
N ILE A 36 -5.96 -12.11 8.44
CA ILE A 36 -5.82 -10.88 7.66
C ILE A 36 -4.64 -11.03 6.71
N GLY A 37 -4.87 -10.80 5.43
CA GLY A 37 -3.83 -10.62 4.43
C GLY A 37 -3.88 -9.20 3.88
N CYS A 38 -2.72 -8.61 3.64
CA CYS A 38 -2.62 -7.26 3.08
C CYS A 38 -1.43 -7.18 2.12
N ASP A 39 -1.58 -6.38 1.07
CA ASP A 39 -0.52 -6.03 0.13
C ASP A 39 -0.72 -4.61 -0.40
N GLN A 40 0.36 -3.95 -0.80
CA GLN A 40 0.29 -2.58 -1.27
C GLN A 40 1.31 -2.33 -2.38
N VAL A 41 0.89 -1.61 -3.41
CA VAL A 41 1.77 -1.11 -4.47
C VAL A 41 1.60 0.39 -4.69
N CYS A 42 2.70 1.04 -5.06
CA CYS A 42 2.75 2.43 -5.48
C CYS A 42 2.68 2.48 -7.01
N VAL A 43 1.86 3.39 -7.56
CA VAL A 43 1.68 3.59 -8.99
C VAL A 43 1.98 5.04 -9.35
N ILE A 44 2.95 5.22 -10.25
CA ILE A 44 3.35 6.51 -10.84
C ILE A 44 3.12 6.40 -12.35
N ASP A 45 2.35 7.30 -12.94
CA ASP A 45 2.00 7.30 -14.38
C ASP A 45 1.51 5.93 -14.90
N GLY A 46 0.64 5.26 -14.13
CA GLY A 46 0.10 3.95 -14.47
C GLY A 46 1.08 2.77 -14.35
N LYS A 47 2.31 3.00 -13.85
CA LYS A 47 3.33 1.96 -13.66
C LYS A 47 3.55 1.67 -12.19
N ILE A 48 3.56 0.37 -11.86
CA ILE A 48 3.93 -0.10 -10.52
C ILE A 48 5.39 0.28 -10.27
N THR A 49 5.61 1.02 -9.20
CA THR A 49 6.92 1.54 -8.79
C THR A 49 7.36 0.85 -7.50
N GLY A 50 8.43 0.07 -7.60
CA GLY A 50 9.02 -0.63 -6.46
C GLY A 50 9.92 0.24 -5.58
N LYS A 51 10.64 -0.41 -4.68
CA LYS A 51 11.63 0.23 -3.81
C LYS A 51 12.82 0.72 -4.66
N PRO A 52 13.37 1.91 -4.38
CA PRO A 52 14.47 2.46 -5.18
C PRO A 52 15.80 1.75 -4.95
N HIS A 53 16.04 1.19 -3.75
CA HIS A 53 17.27 0.51 -3.32
C HIS A 53 18.56 1.37 -3.31
N SER A 54 18.60 2.49 -4.02
CA SER A 54 19.72 3.44 -4.05
C SER A 54 19.21 4.89 -3.97
N ALA A 55 20.06 5.81 -3.50
CA ALA A 55 19.72 7.23 -3.42
C ALA A 55 19.46 7.84 -4.81
N GLU A 56 20.21 7.43 -5.83
CA GLU A 56 20.04 7.89 -7.21
C GLU A 56 18.66 7.48 -7.78
N ASN A 57 18.27 6.24 -7.54
CA ASN A 57 16.95 5.75 -7.92
C ASN A 57 15.85 6.46 -7.14
N ALA A 58 16.09 6.75 -5.86
CA ALA A 58 15.14 7.49 -5.03
C ALA A 58 14.90 8.91 -5.56
N CYS A 59 15.97 9.62 -5.91
CA CYS A 59 15.86 10.93 -6.57
C CYS A 59 15.11 10.82 -7.90
N THR A 60 15.37 9.77 -8.69
CA THR A 60 14.68 9.55 -9.98
C THR A 60 13.18 9.32 -9.82
N GLN A 61 12.78 8.49 -8.85
CA GLN A 61 11.36 8.29 -8.54
C GLN A 61 10.71 9.58 -8.05
N LEU A 62 11.38 10.37 -7.20
CA LEU A 62 10.85 11.65 -6.72
C LEU A 62 10.72 12.70 -7.82
N ARG A 63 11.63 12.72 -8.81
CA ARG A 63 11.47 13.57 -10.00
C ARG A 63 10.25 13.19 -10.82
N GLN A 64 9.99 11.88 -10.96
CA GLN A 64 8.80 11.38 -11.66
C GLN A 64 7.52 11.73 -10.88
N ALA A 65 7.55 11.68 -9.55
CA ALA A 65 6.42 12.05 -8.71
C ALA A 65 6.17 13.57 -8.64
N SER A 66 7.19 14.40 -8.89
CA SER A 66 7.10 15.86 -8.80
C SER A 66 5.95 16.43 -9.64
N GLY A 67 5.02 17.12 -8.98
CA GLY A 67 3.83 17.71 -9.61
C GLY A 67 2.79 16.70 -10.11
N GLN A 68 2.93 15.42 -9.77
CA GLN A 68 2.02 14.34 -10.18
C GLN A 68 1.10 13.89 -9.04
N ILE A 69 0.11 13.08 -9.42
CA ILE A 69 -0.73 12.34 -8.48
C ILE A 69 -0.22 10.90 -8.44
N ILE A 70 0.27 10.49 -7.28
CA ILE A 70 0.72 9.12 -7.04
C ILE A 70 -0.42 8.35 -6.39
N THR A 71 -0.71 7.16 -6.89
CA THR A 71 -1.78 6.31 -6.34
C THR A 71 -1.18 5.08 -5.67
N PHE A 72 -1.55 4.86 -4.41
CA PHE A 72 -1.31 3.62 -3.70
C PHE A 72 -2.56 2.76 -3.79
N TYR A 73 -2.38 1.51 -4.19
CA TYR A 73 -3.43 0.52 -4.14
C TYR A 73 -3.10 -0.44 -3.00
N THR A 74 -3.99 -0.52 -2.02
CA THR A 74 -3.84 -1.42 -0.88
C THR A 74 -4.90 -2.50 -0.93
N GLY A 75 -4.48 -3.74 -1.22
CA GLY A 75 -5.34 -4.92 -1.20
C GLY A 75 -5.49 -5.45 0.22
N LEU A 76 -6.72 -5.72 0.64
CA LEU A 76 -7.06 -6.29 1.94
C LEU A 76 -7.86 -7.58 1.74
N ALA A 77 -7.51 -8.63 2.48
CA ALA A 77 -8.25 -9.87 2.58
C ALA A 77 -8.53 -10.22 4.05
N LEU A 78 -9.76 -10.62 4.35
CA LEU A 78 -10.13 -11.28 5.60
C LEU A 78 -10.64 -12.69 5.27
N TYR A 79 -9.89 -13.70 5.70
CA TYR A 79 -10.24 -15.09 5.47
C TYR A 79 -10.66 -15.76 6.78
N ASN A 80 -11.89 -16.25 6.84
CA ASN A 80 -12.37 -17.09 7.93
C ASN A 80 -12.03 -18.55 7.61
N SER A 81 -11.02 -19.10 8.27
CA SER A 81 -10.53 -20.45 7.97
C SER A 81 -11.49 -21.57 8.39
N ARG A 82 -12.38 -21.30 9.36
CA ARG A 82 -13.44 -22.23 9.76
C ARG A 82 -14.52 -22.36 8.69
N SER A 83 -15.06 -21.23 8.23
CA SER A 83 -16.17 -21.20 7.25
C SER A 83 -15.69 -21.23 5.80
N ARG A 84 -14.40 -20.96 5.58
CA ARG A 84 -13.78 -20.68 4.28
C ARG A 84 -14.33 -19.44 3.57
N HIS A 85 -15.03 -18.58 4.30
CA HIS A 85 -15.50 -17.31 3.76
C HIS A 85 -14.31 -16.36 3.56
N LEU A 86 -14.27 -15.70 2.40
CA LEU A 86 -13.23 -14.76 2.02
C LEU A 86 -13.86 -13.43 1.65
N GLN A 87 -13.45 -12.38 2.35
CA GLN A 87 -13.77 -11.00 2.01
C GLN A 87 -12.51 -10.33 1.45
N VAL A 88 -12.64 -9.62 0.32
CA VAL A 88 -11.52 -8.91 -0.30
C VAL A 88 -11.94 -7.53 -0.80
N LEU A 89 -11.03 -6.56 -0.75
CA LEU A 89 -11.19 -5.26 -1.39
C LEU A 89 -9.84 -4.62 -1.70
N CYS A 90 -9.86 -3.65 -2.61
CA CYS A 90 -8.75 -2.76 -2.89
C CYS A 90 -9.15 -1.34 -2.48
N GLU A 91 -8.36 -0.71 -1.62
CA GLU A 91 -8.57 0.68 -1.17
C GLU A 91 -7.50 1.57 -1.82
N PRO A 92 -7.88 2.50 -2.72
CA PRO A 92 -6.95 3.45 -3.32
C PRO A 92 -6.67 4.62 -2.37
N PHE A 93 -5.45 5.14 -2.43
CA PHE A 93 -5.06 6.37 -1.75
C PHE A 93 -4.21 7.23 -2.68
N GLN A 94 -4.60 8.48 -2.90
CA GLN A 94 -3.92 9.42 -3.78
C GLN A 94 -3.08 10.43 -2.98
N VAL A 95 -1.83 10.58 -3.39
CA VAL A 95 -0.87 11.55 -2.85
C VAL A 95 -0.56 12.55 -3.96
N HIS A 96 -0.95 13.80 -3.77
CA HIS A 96 -0.74 14.87 -4.72
C HIS A 96 0.56 15.58 -4.36
N PHE A 97 1.55 15.51 -5.23
CA PHE A 97 2.86 16.10 -5.00
C PHE A 97 2.88 17.57 -5.39
N ARG A 98 3.63 18.37 -4.63
CA ARG A 98 4.06 19.68 -5.11
C ARG A 98 5.01 19.51 -6.29
N THR A 99 5.23 20.57 -7.05
CA THR A 99 6.42 20.65 -7.90
C THR A 99 7.65 20.80 -7.00
N LEU A 100 8.55 19.83 -7.09
CA LEU A 100 9.79 19.76 -6.31
C LEU A 100 10.98 20.25 -7.15
N SER A 101 11.87 20.98 -6.50
CA SER A 101 13.21 21.30 -7.02
C SER A 101 14.21 20.16 -6.77
N GLU A 102 15.28 20.09 -7.58
CA GLU A 102 16.36 19.11 -7.34
C GLU A 102 17.00 19.25 -5.96
N ALA A 103 17.07 20.48 -5.43
CA ALA A 103 17.60 20.74 -4.10
C ALA A 103 16.72 20.12 -3.00
N GLU A 104 15.39 20.27 -3.10
CA GLU A 104 14.45 19.62 -2.18
C GLU A 104 14.54 18.10 -2.27
N ILE A 105 14.59 17.54 -3.49
CA ILE A 105 14.70 16.09 -3.72
C ILE A 105 15.97 15.53 -3.06
N SER A 106 17.13 16.13 -3.35
CA SER A 106 18.41 15.67 -2.80
C SER A 106 18.46 15.80 -1.28
N ALA A 107 17.95 16.92 -0.73
CA ALA A 107 17.91 17.13 0.71
C ALA A 107 17.01 16.09 1.40
N TYR A 108 15.81 15.86 0.86
CA TYR A 108 14.87 14.88 1.37
C TYR A 108 15.46 13.46 1.38
N VAL A 109 16.03 13.01 0.26
CA VAL A 109 16.63 11.66 0.16
C VAL A 109 17.78 11.48 1.15
N SER A 110 18.61 12.52 1.34
CA SER A 110 19.71 12.48 2.31
C SER A 110 19.23 12.41 3.76
N LEU A 111 18.14 13.10 4.10
CA LEU A 111 17.61 13.15 5.46
C LEU A 111 16.79 11.91 5.81
N GLU A 112 15.88 11.51 4.92
CA GLU A 112 14.86 10.50 5.20
C GLU A 112 15.31 9.08 4.81
N GLN A 113 16.30 8.97 3.92
CA GLN A 113 16.83 7.71 3.37
C GLN A 113 15.72 6.70 3.00
N PRO A 114 14.79 7.05 2.09
CA PRO A 114 13.60 6.26 1.77
C PRO A 114 13.91 5.03 0.88
N LEU A 115 15.10 4.43 1.03
CA LEU A 115 15.66 3.46 0.08
C LEU A 115 14.84 2.14 0.01
N ASN A 116 14.06 1.88 1.04
CA ASN A 116 13.24 0.67 1.19
C ASN A 116 11.72 0.96 1.09
N CYS A 117 11.33 2.15 0.66
CA CYS A 117 9.94 2.59 0.53
C CYS A 117 9.54 2.62 -0.95
N ALA A 118 8.44 1.98 -1.31
CA ALA A 118 7.89 2.07 -2.67
C ALA A 118 7.46 3.52 -2.96
N GLY A 119 7.87 4.08 -4.10
CA GLY A 119 7.65 5.50 -4.43
C GLY A 119 8.64 6.47 -3.78
N SER A 120 9.62 5.98 -3.01
CA SER A 120 10.71 6.79 -2.44
C SER A 120 10.28 7.90 -1.47
N PHE A 121 9.15 7.74 -0.77
CA PHE A 121 8.75 8.66 0.30
C PHE A 121 8.13 7.95 1.51
N LYS A 122 8.03 8.67 2.64
CA LYS A 122 7.36 8.23 3.87
C LYS A 122 6.36 9.27 4.31
N SER A 123 5.07 8.94 4.22
CA SER A 123 3.98 9.88 4.54
C SER A 123 3.93 10.30 6.01
N GLU A 124 4.41 9.42 6.87
CA GLU A 124 4.48 9.50 8.32
C GLU A 124 5.75 10.22 8.84
N GLY A 125 6.68 10.55 7.94
CA GLY A 125 7.95 11.22 8.25
C GLY A 125 8.05 12.59 7.57
N LEU A 126 9.26 12.93 7.08
CA LEU A 126 9.48 14.19 6.37
C LEU A 126 8.72 14.28 5.03
N GLY A 127 8.15 13.17 4.55
CA GLY A 127 7.44 13.14 3.26
C GLY A 127 6.29 14.14 3.17
N ILE A 128 5.67 14.49 4.31
CA ILE A 128 4.63 15.52 4.37
C ILE A 128 5.07 16.87 3.78
N ALA A 129 6.37 17.18 3.80
CA ALA A 129 6.90 18.39 3.19
C ALA A 129 6.89 18.37 1.64
N LEU A 130 6.70 17.21 1.02
CA LEU A 130 6.70 17.03 -0.44
C LEU A 130 5.30 17.16 -1.06
N PHE A 131 4.25 17.04 -0.25
CA PHE A 131 2.88 16.90 -0.73
C PHE A 131 2.12 18.24 -0.72
N ASP A 132 1.19 18.37 -1.66
CA ASP A 132 0.18 19.43 -1.71
C ASP A 132 -1.09 19.00 -0.96
N ARG A 133 -1.59 17.79 -1.27
CA ARG A 133 -2.77 17.22 -0.61
C ARG A 133 -2.74 15.68 -0.58
N LEU A 134 -3.47 15.12 0.37
CA LEU A 134 -3.70 13.69 0.53
C LEU A 134 -5.19 13.41 0.34
N GLU A 135 -5.54 12.42 -0.47
CA GLU A 135 -6.92 12.10 -0.81
C GLU A 135 -7.15 10.59 -0.72
N GLY A 136 -8.03 10.19 0.20
CA GLY A 136 -8.40 8.80 0.40
C GLY A 136 -9.37 8.66 1.55
N ARG A 137 -10.05 7.51 1.63
CA ARG A 137 -11.05 7.25 2.66
C ARG A 137 -10.44 7.04 4.04
N ASP A 138 -9.26 6.43 4.09
CA ASP A 138 -8.60 6.00 5.31
C ASP A 138 -7.10 6.33 5.24
N PRO A 139 -6.56 7.18 6.14
CA PRO A 139 -5.12 7.45 6.18
C PRO A 139 -4.28 6.19 6.46
N ASN A 140 -4.84 5.18 7.13
CA ASN A 140 -4.14 3.91 7.38
C ASN A 140 -3.96 3.09 6.09
N ALA A 141 -4.79 3.33 5.07
CA ALA A 141 -4.60 2.70 3.77
C ALA A 141 -3.29 3.12 3.12
N LEU A 142 -2.87 4.39 3.30
CA LEU A 142 -1.56 4.87 2.83
C LEU A 142 -0.41 4.25 3.62
N VAL A 143 -0.57 4.09 4.93
CA VAL A 143 0.41 3.42 5.81
C VAL A 143 0.56 1.93 5.47
N GLY A 144 -0.47 1.31 4.89
CA GLY A 144 -0.43 -0.04 4.35
C GLY A 144 -1.47 -1.02 4.92
N LEU A 145 -2.48 -0.54 5.67
CA LEU A 145 -3.60 -1.38 6.12
C LEU A 145 -4.90 -0.55 6.22
N PRO A 146 -5.90 -0.78 5.36
CA PRO A 146 -7.15 -0.02 5.37
C PRO A 146 -8.04 -0.48 6.55
N LEU A 147 -7.82 0.12 7.72
CA LEU A 147 -8.48 -0.20 8.98
C LEU A 147 -9.99 0.05 8.94
N ILE A 148 -10.46 1.13 8.32
CA ILE A 148 -11.91 1.39 8.21
C ILE A 148 -12.60 0.21 7.51
N ALA A 149 -11.97 -0.31 6.45
CA ALA A 149 -12.48 -1.41 5.66
C ALA A 149 -12.37 -2.76 6.43
N LEU A 150 -11.23 -3.01 7.06
CA LEU A 150 -11.02 -4.19 7.92
C LEU A 150 -12.05 -4.26 9.06
N LEU A 151 -12.33 -3.15 9.73
CA LEU A 151 -13.31 -3.10 10.81
C LEU A 151 -14.73 -3.45 10.30
N ALA A 152 -15.08 -3.09 9.07
CA ALA A 152 -16.34 -3.50 8.46
C ALA A 152 -16.37 -5.01 8.19
N MET A 153 -15.27 -5.57 7.67
CA MET A 153 -15.15 -7.02 7.42
C MET A 153 -15.22 -7.84 8.71
N LEU A 154 -14.54 -7.39 9.77
CA LEU A 154 -14.56 -8.05 11.08
C LEU A 154 -15.97 -8.06 11.67
N ARG A 155 -16.71 -6.95 11.58
CA ARG A 155 -18.11 -6.90 12.02
C ARG A 155 -19.02 -7.84 11.23
N ALA A 156 -18.76 -8.03 9.94
CA ALA A 156 -19.49 -9.01 9.13
C ALA A 156 -19.22 -10.46 9.56
N GLU A 157 -18.07 -10.74 10.19
CA GLU A 157 -17.76 -12.02 10.84
C GLU A 157 -18.21 -12.10 12.32
N GLY A 158 -18.95 -11.10 12.80
CA GLY A 158 -19.42 -11.02 14.18
C GLY A 158 -18.35 -10.60 15.20
N VAL A 159 -17.22 -10.06 14.74
CA VAL A 159 -16.15 -9.53 15.61
C VAL A 159 -16.20 -8.01 15.57
N ASN A 160 -16.71 -7.39 16.65
CA ASN A 160 -16.68 -5.94 16.81
C ASN A 160 -15.57 -5.53 17.78
N PRO A 161 -14.54 -4.79 17.35
CA PRO A 161 -13.46 -4.37 18.25
C PRO A 161 -13.88 -3.44 19.39
N LEU A 162 -15.11 -2.91 19.37
CA LEU A 162 -15.66 -2.07 20.42
C LEU A 162 -16.49 -2.84 21.46
N GLY A 163 -16.58 -4.17 21.36
CA GLY A 163 -17.49 -4.99 22.17
C GLY A 163 -18.81 -5.30 21.46
#